data_AF-A0A8T1UUN8-F1
#
_entry.id   AF-A0A8T1UUN8-F1
#
_cell.length_a   1.000
_cell.length_b   1.000
_cell.length_c   1.000
_cell.angle_alpha   90.00
_cell.angle_beta   90.00
_cell.angle_gamma   90.00
#
_symmetry.space_group_name_H-M   'P 1'
#
loop_
_entity.id
_entity.type
_entity.pdbx_description
1 polymer ?
#
loop_
_entity_poly.entity_id
_entity_poly.type
_entity_poly.pdbx_seq_one_letter_code
_entity_poly.pdbx_strand_id
1 'polypeptide(L)'
;MQKNGYIGEFEIVDDHRAGKIVVELKGRINKCGVISPRFDVKLADYEKWINNLLPSRQFGHIVVSTTYGIMDHHEARRKHTGGKIIGFFY
;
A
#
# COMPACT_ATOMS: atom_id res chain seq x y z
N MET A 1 3.71 2.39 4.69
CA MET A 1 3.34 1.75 5.97
C MET A 1 3.80 2.56 7.18
N GLN A 2 5.06 2.98 7.27
CA GLN A 2 5.56 3.82 8.39
C GLN A 2 4.81 5.16 8.50
N LYS A 3 4.60 5.88 7.38
CA LYS A 3 3.81 7.14 7.30
C LYS A 3 2.40 7.01 7.92
N ASN A 4 1.78 5.84 7.79
CA ASN A 4 0.43 5.58 8.30
C ASN A 4 0.44 4.92 9.69
N GLY A 5 1.61 4.80 10.33
CA GLY A 5 1.76 4.32 11.71
C GLY A 5 1.65 2.80 11.92
N TYR A 6 1.69 1.99 10.87
CA TYR A 6 1.58 0.52 10.97
C TYR A 6 2.88 -0.17 11.40
N ILE A 7 4.02 0.38 10.97
CA ILE A 7 5.37 -0.08 11.36
C ILE A 7 6.10 1.01 12.13
N GLY A 8 7.07 0.61 12.94
CA GLY A 8 8.01 1.49 13.63
C GLY A 8 9.15 1.91 12.73
N GLU A 9 10.31 2.14 13.35
CA GLU A 9 11.52 2.43 12.61
C GLU A 9 11.98 1.21 11.81
N PHE A 10 12.66 1.47 10.71
CA PHE A 10 13.27 0.43 9.91
C PHE A 10 14.72 0.80 9.60
N GLU A 11 15.58 -0.19 9.59
CA GLU A 11 17.00 -0.05 9.29
C GLU A 11 17.34 -0.83 8.03
N ILE A 12 18.14 -0.21 7.15
CA ILE A 12 18.67 -0.85 5.95
C ILE A 12 20.11 -1.24 6.25
N VAL A 13 20.37 -2.54 6.32
CA VAL A 13 21.70 -3.10 6.55
C VAL A 13 22.29 -3.47 5.19
N ASP A 14 23.42 -2.85 4.84
CA ASP A 14 24.14 -3.16 3.60
C ASP A 14 25.05 -4.38 3.79
N ASP A 15 24.76 -5.46 3.06
CA ASP A 15 25.55 -6.68 3.04
C ASP A 15 26.45 -6.80 1.79
N HIS A 16 26.64 -5.69 1.05
CA HIS A 16 27.30 -5.64 -0.26
C HIS A 16 26.66 -6.55 -1.32
N ARG A 17 25.41 -7.01 -1.09
CA ARG A 17 24.62 -7.82 -2.04
C ARG A 17 23.31 -7.09 -2.36
N ALA A 18 22.19 -7.60 -1.86
CA ALA A 18 20.85 -7.06 -2.09
C ALA A 18 20.35 -6.21 -0.91
N GLY A 19 21.12 -6.15 0.18
CA GLY A 19 20.73 -5.51 1.42
C GLY A 19 19.74 -6.35 2.23
N LYS A 20 19.60 -5.99 3.50
CA LYS A 20 18.59 -6.52 4.42
C LYS A 20 17.84 -5.36 5.04
N ILE A 21 16.56 -5.55 5.31
CA ILE A 21 15.73 -4.53 5.97
C ILE A 21 15.24 -5.13 7.28
N VAL A 22 15.62 -4.50 8.38
CA VAL A 22 15.12 -4.83 9.72
C VAL A 22 13.98 -3.85 10.02
N VAL A 23 12.81 -4.36 10.38
CA VAL A 23 11.61 -3.54 10.61
C VAL A 23 11.10 -3.76 12.03
N GLU A 24 10.87 -2.69 12.76
CA GLU A 24 10.22 -2.74 14.05
C GLU A 24 8.69 -2.85 13.88
N LEU A 25 8.09 -3.91 14.44
CA LEU A 25 6.65 -4.13 14.38
C LEU A 25 5.95 -3.57 15.62
N LYS A 26 5.05 -2.59 15.42
CA LYS A 26 4.25 -1.98 16.50
C LYS A 26 3.01 -2.81 16.91
N GLY A 27 2.79 -3.96 16.28
CA GLY A 27 1.61 -4.81 16.53
C GLY A 27 0.28 -4.28 15.96
N ARG A 28 0.31 -3.25 15.10
CA ARG A 28 -0.89 -2.65 14.50
C ARG A 28 -1.29 -3.21 13.13
N ILE A 29 -0.48 -4.10 12.56
CA ILE A 29 -0.77 -4.73 11.27
C ILE A 29 -1.64 -5.95 11.53
N ASN A 30 -2.84 -5.97 10.95
CA ASN A 30 -3.68 -7.16 10.92
C ASN A 30 -3.31 -8.04 9.74
N LYS A 31 -3.17 -7.44 8.56
CA LYS A 31 -2.77 -8.13 7.33
C LYS A 31 -2.17 -7.16 6.32
N CYS A 32 -1.03 -7.53 5.76
CA CYS A 32 -0.49 -6.92 4.55
C CYS A 32 -0.34 -7.96 3.44
N GLY A 33 -0.66 -7.58 2.21
CA GLY A 33 -0.63 -8.49 1.07
C GLY A 33 -0.32 -7.78 -0.24
N VAL A 34 0.27 -8.54 -1.17
CA VAL A 34 0.49 -8.12 -2.55
C VAL A 34 -0.63 -8.65 -3.44
N ILE A 35 -0.98 -7.91 -4.48
CA ILE A 35 -1.90 -8.39 -5.52
C ILE A 35 -1.09 -8.71 -6.77
N SER A 36 -1.20 -9.95 -7.23
CA SER A 36 -0.56 -10.44 -8.44
C SER A 36 -1.59 -11.19 -9.29
N PRO A 37 -1.74 -10.87 -10.60
CA PRO A 37 -1.03 -9.84 -11.34
C PRO A 37 -1.41 -8.41 -10.91
N ARG A 38 -0.56 -7.43 -11.20
CA ARG A 38 -0.82 -6.01 -10.91
C ARG A 38 -1.83 -5.46 -11.92
N PHE A 39 -3.12 -5.53 -11.56
CA PHE A 39 -4.21 -5.06 -12.40
C PHE A 39 -4.20 -3.54 -12.59
N ASP A 40 -4.58 -3.10 -13.78
CA ASP A 40 -4.86 -1.70 -14.09
C ASP A 40 -6.23 -1.29 -13.52
N VAL A 41 -6.25 -0.16 -12.82
CA VAL A 41 -7.41 0.33 -12.09
C VAL A 41 -7.67 1.77 -12.47
N LYS A 42 -8.87 2.01 -13.00
CA LYS A 42 -9.36 3.36 -13.31
C LYS A 42 -9.92 4.02 -12.07
N LEU A 43 -10.07 5.34 -12.12
CA LEU A 43 -10.63 6.13 -11.02
C LEU A 43 -12.03 5.62 -10.58
N ALA A 44 -12.85 5.17 -11.53
CA ALA A 44 -14.19 4.63 -11.27
C ALA A 44 -14.16 3.27 -10.53
N ASP A 45 -13.09 2.50 -10.67
CA ASP A 45 -13.01 1.13 -10.16
C ASP A 45 -12.50 1.06 -8.71
N TYR A 46 -11.97 2.16 -8.16
CA TYR A 46 -11.44 2.17 -6.78
C TYR A 46 -12.47 1.73 -5.74
N GLU A 47 -13.72 2.17 -5.88
CA GLU A 47 -14.79 1.85 -4.94
C GLU A 47 -15.02 0.33 -4.85
N LYS A 48 -14.96 -0.36 -5.99
CA LYS A 48 -15.06 -1.83 -6.08
C LYS A 48 -13.89 -2.52 -5.39
N TRP A 49 -12.67 -2.03 -5.62
CA TRP A 49 -11.47 -2.60 -5.00
C TRP A 49 -11.41 -2.37 -3.49
N ILE A 50 -11.83 -1.20 -3.02
CA ILE A 50 -11.95 -0.88 -1.58
C ILE A 50 -12.89 -1.87 -0.90
N ASN A 51 -14.09 -2.06 -1.45
CA ASN A 51 -15.08 -2.96 -0.86
C ASN A 51 -14.64 -4.44 -0.87
N ASN A 52 -13.85 -4.85 -1.86
CA ASN A 52 -13.39 -6.22 -1.97
C ASN A 52 -12.17 -6.53 -1.08
N LEU A 53 -11.28 -5.56 -0.85
CA LEU A 53 -9.99 -5.78 -0.20
C LEU A 53 -9.93 -5.29 1.24
N LEU A 54 -10.64 -4.20 1.55
CA LEU A 54 -10.57 -3.58 2.87
C LEU A 54 -11.74 -4.07 3.74
N PRO A 55 -11.50 -4.36 5.02
CA PRO A 55 -12.55 -4.85 5.92
C PRO A 55 -13.58 -3.76 6.27
N SER A 56 -13.23 -2.49 6.12
CA SER A 56 -14.12 -1.34 6.36
C SER A 56 -13.72 -0.16 5.49
N ARG A 57 -14.66 0.75 5.20
CA ARG A 57 -14.41 1.99 4.43
C ARG A 57 -13.53 3.00 5.19
N GLN A 58 -13.50 2.90 6.52
CA GLN A 58 -12.74 3.80 7.38
C GLN A 58 -11.33 3.28 7.70
N PHE A 59 -11.01 2.04 7.30
CA PHE A 59 -9.83 1.36 7.76
C PHE A 59 -9.10 0.61 6.64
N GLY A 60 -7.78 0.73 6.65
CA GLY A 60 -6.89 0.10 5.68
C GLY A 60 -6.55 0.98 4.49
N HIS A 61 -5.50 0.57 3.78
CA HIS A 61 -4.98 1.30 2.64
C HIS A 61 -4.66 0.35 1.49
N ILE A 62 -5.14 0.72 0.30
CA ILE A 62 -4.69 0.13 -0.95
C ILE A 62 -3.54 0.98 -1.50
N VAL A 63 -2.46 0.32 -1.90
CA VAL A 63 -1.28 0.93 -2.51
C VAL A 63 -1.37 0.79 -4.02
N VAL A 64 -1.26 1.92 -4.72
CA VAL A 64 -1.31 2.00 -6.18
C VAL A 64 -0.05 2.65 -6.73
N SER A 65 0.46 2.09 -7.82
CA SER A 65 1.49 2.69 -8.64
C SER A 65 0.82 3.55 -9.71
N THR A 66 1.06 4.84 -9.65
CA THR A 66 0.53 5.82 -10.61
C THR A 66 1.70 6.48 -11.35
N THR A 67 1.41 7.30 -12.35
CA THR A 67 2.44 8.09 -13.05
C THR A 67 3.17 9.07 -12.14
N TYR A 68 2.53 9.51 -11.06
CA TYR A 68 3.11 10.41 -10.05
C TYR A 68 3.86 9.68 -8.93
N GLY A 69 4.06 8.37 -9.06
CA GLY A 69 4.70 7.51 -8.07
C GLY A 69 3.73 6.59 -7.32
N ILE A 70 4.26 5.92 -6.31
CA ILE A 70 3.51 5.01 -5.43
C ILE A 70 2.80 5.83 -4.37
N MET A 71 1.49 5.64 -4.26
CA MET A 71 0.66 6.37 -3.30
C MET A 71 -0.48 5.50 -2.79
N ASP A 72 -1.18 5.99 -1.77
CA ASP A 72 -2.40 5.35 -1.29
C ASP A 72 -3.60 5.73 -2.15
N HIS A 73 -4.65 4.92 -2.09
CA HIS A 73 -5.88 5.17 -2.82
C HIS A 73 -6.58 6.51 -2.46
N HIS A 74 -6.39 7.08 -1.26
CA HIS A 74 -6.93 8.40 -0.95
C HIS A 74 -6.14 9.52 -1.63
N GLU A 75 -4.80 9.46 -1.65
CA GLU A 75 -3.99 10.40 -2.44
C GLU A 75 -4.29 10.27 -3.94
N ALA A 76 -4.43 9.05 -4.47
CA ALA A 76 -4.77 8.82 -5.88
C ALA A 76 -6.13 9.43 -6.24
N ARG A 77 -7.14 9.28 -5.37
CA ARG A 77 -8.47 9.88 -5.57
C ARG A 77 -8.42 11.41 -5.53
N ARG A 78 -7.64 12.00 -4.61
CA ARG A 78 -7.44 13.47 -4.54
C ARG A 78 -6.74 14.02 -5.78
N LYS A 79 -5.79 13.27 -6.33
CA LYS A 79 -5.07 13.63 -7.58
C LYS A 79 -5.82 13.23 -8.85
N HIS A 80 -7.05 12.71 -8.73
CA HIS A 80 -7.87 12.23 -9.84
C HIS A 80 -7.11 11.31 -10.81
N THR A 81 -6.34 10.36 -10.27
CA THR A 81 -5.48 9.50 -11.06
C THR A 81 -5.77 8.03 -10.79
N GLY A 82 -5.67 7.23 -11.84
CA GLY A 82 -5.68 5.76 -11.77
C GLY A 82 -4.27 5.20 -11.75
N GLY A 83 -4.16 3.88 -11.82
CA GLY A 83 -2.85 3.23 -11.86
C GLY A 83 -2.93 1.73 -11.75
N LYS A 84 -1.81 1.11 -11.38
CA LYS A 84 -1.74 -0.34 -11.14
C LYS A 84 -1.81 -0.62 -9.64
N ILE A 85 -2.68 -1.53 -9.22
CA ILE A 85 -2.70 -1.96 -7.82
C ILE A 85 -1.46 -2.81 -7.54
N ILE A 86 -0.75 -2.45 -6.46
CA ILE A 86 0.40 -3.20 -5.97
C ILE A 86 -0.02 -4.14 -4.85
N GLY A 87 -0.79 -3.64 -3.88
CA GLY A 87 -1.10 -4.38 -2.67
C GLY A 87 -2.01 -3.60 -1.73
N PHE A 88 -2.23 -4.18 -0.56
CA PHE A 88 -3.04 -3.59 0.49
C PHE A 88 -2.42 -3.88 1.86
N PHE A 89 -2.76 -3.04 2.83
CA PHE A 89 -2.46 -3.29 4.23
C PHE A 89 -3.51 -2.67 5.13
N TYR A 90 -3.78 -3.36 6.24
CA TYR A 90 -4.67 -2.95 7.31
C TYR A 90 -4.35 -3.76 8.57
#